data_AF-A0A4R2B379-F1
#
_entry.id   AF-A0A4R2B379-F1
#
_cell.length_a   1.000
_cell.length_b   1.000
_cell.length_c   1.000
_cell.angle_alpha   90.00
_cell.angle_beta   90.00
_cell.angle_gamma   90.00
#
_symmetry.space_group_name_H-M   'P 1'
#
loop_
_entity.id
_entity.type
_entity.pdbx_description
1 polymer ?
#
loop_
_entity_poly.entity_id
_entity_poly.type
_entity_poly.pdbx_seq_one_letter_code
_entity_poly.pdbx_strand_id
1 'polypeptide(L)'
;MKFIDAIFYKKILPSDLYNIDRDKGSLKGGGGQTWLNLAIDHARLMEFLKFGVETPKLLDHKGRSTFTITADTIGQPDKSSQIEFDPRSNREDYRLTNQAIHQNRHPAWDNTINGFPQMPSGAKGASSVTNADDLQIYIVRTIDGEYHAGFINSSTIPHSWPTGVGLEQMFIGNRTGVIFFNDDGSQIPEYIAEILDELETNLNVLLYGPPGTGKTFAMQWLWENMKKPIADSLIFTHDAVNPFVLKDNPLKKFQGNNRIEWLTFHQNFNYEEFVIGKQMEPVAGGFTLKPKLGTFMDMAISISPKGQYDRGILFIDEMNRGNVSRIFGQFLTFLEADKRAIDSSGNPNTMKLPIPLPELKVNGEKTEEVILVDGSKLEIPFPYYLPFPIYIIASMNSVDRAVAPLDTALARRFKKIEFGPDYPFIEERFKININALDITKPDNWSAKETAYLLLKRVNDFIAEMLGLDFELGHAYILNVGDTDGEEEGFNSLASSWDGLILPQLFERFANRQEKIIDFLKIEEAMSDTSFYNFYPYKFREKNGSPISVIEKGKIKKIKDKDKIAKIMRFLAT
;
A
#
# COMPACT_ATOMS: atom_id res chain seq x y z
N MET A 1 3.39 -7.81 11.48
CA MET A 1 4.74 -7.19 11.46
C MET A 1 4.57 -5.82 10.88
N LYS A 2 5.20 -4.78 11.41
CA LYS A 2 5.00 -3.41 10.92
C LYS A 2 6.31 -2.81 10.45
N PHE A 3 6.29 -2.14 9.30
CA PHE A 3 7.46 -1.42 8.83
C PHE A 3 7.64 -0.16 9.67
N ILE A 4 8.90 0.19 9.93
CA ILE A 4 9.23 1.37 10.73
C ILE A 4 9.32 2.57 9.82
N ASP A 5 8.61 3.64 10.17
CA ASP A 5 8.72 4.92 9.49
C ASP A 5 9.77 5.82 10.15
N ALA A 6 9.63 5.99 11.46
CA ALA A 6 10.52 6.82 12.23
C ALA A 6 10.67 6.30 13.66
N ILE A 7 11.78 6.62 14.31
CA ILE A 7 12.01 6.32 15.72
C ILE A 7 12.42 7.59 16.43
N PHE A 8 11.60 8.02 17.39
CA PHE A 8 12.00 9.01 18.39
C PHE A 8 12.79 8.31 19.49
N TYR A 9 13.86 8.92 19.97
CA TYR A 9 14.64 8.39 21.10
C TYR A 9 15.05 9.49 22.07
N LYS A 10 15.18 9.13 23.35
CA LYS A 10 15.76 9.97 24.40
C LYS A 10 16.60 9.16 25.37
N LYS A 11 17.86 9.55 25.52
CA LYS A 11 18.73 9.08 26.61
C LYS A 11 18.22 9.66 27.94
N ILE A 12 18.03 8.76 28.91
CA ILE A 12 17.68 9.10 30.29
C ILE A 12 18.97 9.33 31.05
N LEU A 13 19.09 10.48 31.71
CA LEU A 13 20.25 10.76 32.56
C LEU A 13 19.99 10.30 34.00
N PRO A 14 21.03 10.02 34.80
CA PRO A 14 20.90 9.83 36.25
C PRO A 14 20.06 10.92 36.93
N SER A 15 20.23 12.18 36.50
CA SER A 15 19.44 13.32 36.98
C SER A 15 17.98 13.27 36.54
N ASP A 16 17.70 12.77 35.33
CA ASP A 16 16.33 12.66 34.82
C ASP A 16 15.58 11.61 35.64
N LEU A 17 16.15 10.40 35.78
CA LEU A 17 15.55 9.30 36.54
C LEU A 17 15.35 9.67 38.02
N TYR A 18 16.36 10.25 38.66
CA TYR A 18 16.24 10.75 40.04
C TYR A 18 15.10 11.75 40.20
N ASN A 19 14.93 12.66 39.25
CA ASN A 19 13.93 13.72 39.36
C ASN A 19 12.51 13.22 39.14
N ILE A 20 12.30 12.25 38.24
CA ILE A 20 10.97 11.70 37.95
C ILE A 20 10.51 10.64 38.96
N ASP A 21 11.44 9.98 39.64
CA ASP A 21 11.12 8.92 40.61
C ASP A 21 11.02 9.39 42.06
N ARG A 22 11.57 10.56 42.39
CA ARG A 22 11.52 11.08 43.77
C ARG A 22 10.16 11.66 44.17
N ASP A 23 9.76 11.43 45.41
CA ASP A 23 8.53 11.98 45.96
C ASP A 23 8.56 13.52 46.09
N LYS A 24 7.38 14.13 45.85
CA LYS A 24 7.19 15.58 45.93
C LYS A 24 7.36 16.07 47.37
N GLY A 25 8.37 16.92 47.60
CA GLY A 25 8.57 17.60 48.89
C GLY A 25 9.71 17.07 49.77
N SER A 26 10.50 16.12 49.26
CA SER A 26 11.65 15.52 49.98
C SER A 26 12.84 16.46 50.24
N LEU A 27 12.92 17.63 49.57
CA LEU A 27 13.95 18.67 49.79
C LEU A 27 13.32 20.08 49.73
N LYS A 28 13.83 21.02 50.56
CA LYS A 28 13.46 22.44 50.50
C LYS A 28 13.90 23.04 49.15
N GLY A 29 12.94 23.42 48.31
CA GLY A 29 13.19 24.22 47.10
C GLY A 29 13.07 23.50 45.74
N GLY A 30 12.66 22.23 45.67
CA GLY A 30 12.39 21.60 44.37
C GLY A 30 11.82 20.19 44.50
N GLY A 31 10.52 20.03 44.23
CA GLY A 31 9.84 18.73 44.19
C GLY A 31 10.19 17.88 42.96
N GLY A 32 9.80 16.60 42.98
CA GLY A 32 9.92 15.67 41.85
C GLY A 32 9.36 16.27 40.55
N GLN A 33 10.08 16.10 39.45
CA GLN A 33 9.64 16.53 38.13
C GLN A 33 8.64 15.52 37.59
N THR A 34 7.59 16.01 36.93
CA THR A 34 6.57 15.15 36.30
C THR A 34 6.81 15.01 34.80
N TRP A 35 7.97 15.42 34.31
CA TRP A 35 8.23 15.53 32.88
C TRP A 35 9.71 15.35 32.56
N LEU A 36 9.99 14.99 31.30
CA LEU A 36 11.33 14.83 30.74
C LEU A 36 11.59 15.92 29.69
N ASN A 37 12.74 16.57 29.73
CA ASN A 37 13.08 17.58 28.72
C ASN A 37 13.43 16.94 27.37
N LEU A 38 12.90 17.48 26.28
CA LEU A 38 13.22 17.05 24.92
C LEU A 38 13.99 18.16 24.22
N ALA A 39 15.31 18.08 24.21
CA ALA A 39 16.15 19.00 23.44
C ALA A 39 16.19 18.56 21.97
N ILE A 40 15.09 18.79 21.25
CA ILE A 40 14.89 18.36 19.85
C ILE A 40 14.40 19.50 18.98
N ASP A 41 14.81 19.49 17.71
CA ASP A 41 14.33 20.41 16.69
C ASP A 41 12.81 20.31 16.50
N HIS A 42 12.15 21.46 16.43
CA HIS A 42 10.70 21.54 16.33
C HIS A 42 10.17 20.87 15.06
N ALA A 43 10.76 21.16 13.89
CA ALA A 43 10.28 20.61 12.62
C ALA A 43 10.39 19.08 12.58
N ARG A 44 11.52 18.52 13.05
CA ARG A 44 11.69 17.07 13.15
C ARG A 44 10.68 16.42 14.11
N LEU A 45 10.42 17.05 15.26
CA LEU A 45 9.44 16.53 16.20
C LEU A 45 8.02 16.58 15.62
N MET A 46 7.64 17.66 14.94
CA MET A 46 6.33 17.79 14.28
C MET A 46 6.16 16.74 13.19
N GLU A 47 7.18 16.55 12.35
CA GLU A 47 7.12 15.52 11.31
C GLU A 47 6.92 14.14 11.95
N PHE A 48 7.64 13.82 13.04
CA PHE A 48 7.45 12.56 13.77
C PHE A 48 6.02 12.40 14.32
N LEU A 49 5.44 13.46 14.87
CA LEU A 49 4.12 13.44 15.54
C LEU A 49 2.93 13.68 14.59
N LYS A 50 3.12 13.65 13.27
CA LYS A 50 2.09 14.03 12.27
C LYS A 50 0.76 13.25 12.33
N PHE A 51 0.74 12.08 12.96
CA PHE A 51 -0.48 11.27 13.19
C PHE A 51 -1.05 11.41 14.61
N GLY A 52 -0.43 12.22 15.46
CA GLY A 52 -0.92 12.53 16.79
C GLY A 52 -2.05 13.56 16.77
N VAL A 53 -2.75 13.67 17.89
CA VAL A 53 -3.76 14.70 18.12
C VAL A 53 -3.07 16.00 18.51
N GLU A 54 -3.23 17.04 17.69
CA GLU A 54 -2.74 18.38 17.97
C GLU A 54 -3.79 19.18 18.76
N THR A 55 -3.39 19.76 19.89
CA THR A 55 -4.24 20.64 20.72
C THR A 55 -3.56 21.99 20.93
N PRO A 56 -4.13 23.11 20.42
CA PRO A 56 -3.54 24.43 20.59
C PRO A 56 -3.34 24.81 22.06
N LYS A 57 -2.12 25.25 22.41
CA LYS A 57 -1.83 25.71 23.77
C LYS A 57 -2.01 27.22 23.87
N LEU A 58 -3.19 27.64 24.32
CA LEU A 58 -3.59 29.06 24.41
C LEU A 58 -2.61 29.97 25.19
N LEU A 59 -1.84 29.41 26.12
CA LEU A 59 -0.88 30.13 26.97
C LEU A 59 0.58 30.03 26.48
N ASP A 60 0.86 29.42 25.32
CA ASP A 60 2.20 29.42 24.74
C ASP A 60 2.43 30.72 23.96
N HIS A 61 3.46 31.48 24.34
CA HIS A 61 3.78 32.76 23.72
C HIS A 61 4.24 32.68 22.26
N LYS A 62 4.44 31.47 21.72
CA LYS A 62 4.87 31.20 20.34
C LYS A 62 3.81 30.46 19.53
N GLY A 63 2.60 30.31 20.07
CA GLY A 63 1.47 29.69 19.37
C GLY A 63 1.65 28.19 19.08
N ARG A 64 2.52 27.49 19.83
CA ARG A 64 2.76 26.06 19.63
C ARG A 64 1.67 25.20 20.29
N SER A 65 1.44 24.02 19.74
CA SER A 65 0.43 23.07 20.22
C SER A 65 1.02 21.97 21.10
N THR A 66 0.18 21.39 21.95
CA THR A 66 0.46 20.13 22.64
C THR A 66 0.09 18.98 21.71
N PHE A 67 0.96 17.98 21.60
CA PHE A 67 0.71 16.81 20.76
C PHE A 67 0.52 15.58 21.64
N THR A 68 -0.55 14.83 21.39
CA THR A 68 -0.85 13.59 22.10
C THR A 68 -0.88 12.43 21.13
N ILE A 69 -0.07 11.41 21.38
CA ILE A 69 -0.12 10.14 20.64
C ILE A 69 -0.62 9.05 21.59
N THR A 70 -1.33 8.06 21.05
CA THR A 70 -1.58 6.81 21.76
C THR A 70 -0.54 5.81 21.31
N ALA A 71 0.21 5.22 22.25
CA ALA A 71 1.22 4.24 21.94
C ALA A 71 0.94 2.91 22.65
N ASP A 72 1.23 1.80 21.97
CA ASP A 72 1.20 0.48 22.60
C ASP A 72 2.55 0.17 23.25
N THR A 73 2.56 -0.72 24.24
CA THR A 73 3.77 -1.11 24.97
C THR A 73 4.48 -2.26 24.28
N ILE A 74 5.73 -2.03 23.87
CA ILE A 74 6.61 -3.06 23.33
C ILE A 74 6.87 -4.11 24.41
N GLY A 75 6.61 -5.39 24.11
CA GLY A 75 6.62 -6.49 25.07
C GLY A 75 5.25 -6.85 25.64
N GLN A 76 4.29 -5.91 25.64
CA GLN A 76 2.95 -6.08 26.20
C GLN A 76 1.91 -5.31 25.36
N PRO A 77 1.57 -5.79 24.15
CA PRO A 77 0.72 -5.05 23.21
C PRO A 77 -0.68 -4.73 23.76
N ASP A 78 -1.20 -5.54 24.69
CA ASP A 78 -2.50 -5.29 25.35
C ASP A 78 -2.48 -4.09 26.31
N LYS A 79 -1.31 -3.45 26.49
CA LYS A 79 -1.11 -2.28 27.35
C LYS A 79 -0.75 -1.07 26.50
N SER A 80 -1.65 -0.10 26.43
CA SER A 80 -1.42 1.17 25.74
C SER A 80 -1.78 2.36 26.62
N SER A 81 -1.17 3.51 26.34
CA SER A 81 -1.51 4.77 27.01
C SER A 81 -1.14 5.96 26.13
N GLN A 82 -1.69 7.12 26.47
CA GLN A 82 -1.32 8.37 25.83
C GLN A 82 0.07 8.83 26.27
N ILE A 83 0.82 9.40 25.33
CA ILE A 83 2.08 10.11 25.54
C ILE A 83 1.90 11.53 25.04
N GLU A 84 2.18 12.50 25.90
CA GLU A 84 1.93 13.91 25.64
C GLU A 84 3.24 14.69 25.54
N PHE A 85 3.37 15.43 24.44
CA PHE A 85 4.47 16.32 24.09
C PHE A 85 4.00 17.76 24.22
N ASP A 86 4.44 18.43 25.27
CA ASP A 86 3.96 19.76 25.64
C ASP A 86 5.05 20.82 25.41
N PRO A 87 4.76 21.93 24.72
CA PRO A 87 5.74 23.00 24.53
C PRO A 87 6.00 23.74 25.84
N ARG A 88 7.26 24.13 26.06
CA ARG A 88 7.63 24.93 27.23
C ARG A 88 7.52 26.42 26.92
N SER A 89 6.62 27.13 27.61
CA SER A 89 6.24 28.53 27.31
C SER A 89 7.40 29.51 27.17
N ASN A 90 8.53 29.28 27.85
CA ASN A 90 9.69 30.19 27.86
C ASN A 90 10.91 29.67 27.07
N ARG A 91 10.81 28.52 26.38
CA ARG A 91 11.93 27.85 25.68
C ARG A 91 11.50 27.37 24.30
N GLU A 92 12.45 27.17 23.38
CA GLU A 92 12.18 26.64 22.02
C GLU A 92 11.95 25.13 21.95
N ASP A 93 11.91 24.44 23.10
CA ASP A 93 11.85 22.99 23.15
C ASP A 93 10.58 22.45 23.83
N TYR A 94 10.41 21.13 23.73
CA TYR A 94 9.26 20.39 24.23
C TYR A 94 9.63 19.62 25.49
N ARG A 95 8.61 19.18 26.23
CA ARG A 95 8.76 18.21 27.31
C ARG A 95 7.78 17.06 27.10
N LEU A 96 8.19 15.89 27.55
CA LEU A 96 7.33 14.73 27.64
C LEU A 96 6.72 14.71 29.04
N THR A 97 5.39 14.84 29.16
CA THR A 97 4.70 15.01 30.45
C THR A 97 4.28 13.67 31.06
N ASN A 98 3.70 13.70 32.27
CA ASN A 98 3.20 12.54 33.02
C ASN A 98 4.25 11.45 33.30
N GLN A 99 5.48 11.85 33.62
CA GLN A 99 6.60 10.93 33.84
C GLN A 99 6.87 10.60 35.31
N ALA A 100 6.10 11.09 36.28
CA ALA A 100 6.33 10.71 37.69
C ALA A 100 5.81 9.28 37.99
N ILE A 101 6.42 8.55 38.94
CA ILE A 101 6.00 7.19 39.32
C ILE A 101 4.51 7.14 39.72
N HIS A 102 4.02 8.16 40.41
CA HIS A 102 2.63 8.22 40.92
C HIS A 102 1.64 8.85 39.94
N GLN A 103 2.05 9.08 38.69
CA GLN A 103 1.18 9.58 37.62
C GLN A 103 0.88 8.48 36.61
N ASN A 104 0.02 8.78 35.63
CA ASN A 104 -0.24 7.89 34.48
C ASN A 104 0.96 7.87 33.52
N ARG A 105 2.11 7.40 34.02
CA ARG A 105 3.29 7.12 33.19
C ARG A 105 2.94 6.01 32.21
N HIS A 106 3.45 6.13 30.99
CA HIS A 106 3.22 5.12 29.96
C HIS A 106 3.68 3.73 30.46
N PRO A 107 2.89 2.65 30.26
CA PRO A 107 3.23 1.32 30.77
C PRO A 107 4.60 0.79 30.33
N ALA A 108 5.04 1.17 29.13
CA ALA A 108 6.39 0.87 28.62
C ALA A 108 7.54 1.39 29.51
N TRP A 109 7.32 2.44 30.30
CA TRP A 109 8.33 3.04 31.18
C TRP A 109 7.96 2.88 32.67
N ASP A 110 7.11 1.90 32.96
CA ASP A 110 6.78 1.46 34.31
C ASP A 110 7.57 0.20 34.68
N ASN A 111 8.07 0.17 35.91
CA ASN A 111 8.88 -0.96 36.40
C ASN A 111 8.06 -2.23 36.60
N THR A 112 6.84 -2.09 37.12
CA THR A 112 5.96 -3.22 37.44
C THR A 112 5.34 -3.84 36.20
N ILE A 113 5.20 -3.04 35.13
CA ILE A 113 4.63 -3.48 33.87
C ILE A 113 5.72 -3.99 32.94
N ASN A 114 6.70 -3.16 32.58
CA ASN A 114 7.68 -3.48 31.53
C ASN A 114 9.13 -3.57 32.02
N GLY A 115 9.36 -3.53 33.34
CA GLY A 115 10.71 -3.66 33.91
C GLY A 115 11.59 -2.43 33.76
N PHE A 116 11.01 -1.25 33.48
CA PHE A 116 11.76 0.00 33.37
C PHE A 116 12.58 0.29 34.64
N PRO A 117 13.88 0.64 34.55
CA PRO A 117 14.70 0.86 35.75
C PRO A 117 14.15 1.97 36.66
N GLN A 118 14.19 1.74 37.97
CA GLN A 118 13.84 2.75 38.99
C GLN A 118 15.08 3.30 39.68
N MET A 119 14.95 4.48 40.27
CA MET A 119 15.91 5.02 41.23
C MET A 119 16.30 3.98 42.31
N PRO A 120 17.60 3.77 42.59
CA PRO A 120 18.04 2.92 43.69
C PRO A 120 17.49 3.36 45.04
N SER A 121 17.09 2.40 45.88
CA SER A 121 16.55 2.68 47.21
C SER A 121 17.55 3.48 48.06
N GLY A 122 17.10 4.60 48.63
CA GLY A 122 17.93 5.48 49.46
C GLY A 122 18.86 6.43 48.69
N ALA A 123 18.71 6.57 47.36
CA ALA A 123 19.46 7.55 46.57
C ALA A 123 19.28 8.98 47.11
N LYS A 124 20.40 9.66 47.37
CA LYS A 124 20.41 11.02 47.96
C LYS A 124 20.56 12.13 46.92
N GLY A 125 20.80 11.77 45.67
CA GLY A 125 21.00 12.69 44.56
C GLY A 125 21.28 11.96 43.25
N ALA A 126 21.35 12.71 42.16
CA ALA A 126 21.58 12.19 40.81
C ALA A 126 22.85 11.34 40.68
N SER A 127 23.92 11.66 41.43
CA SER A 127 25.17 10.89 41.42
C SER A 127 25.03 9.48 42.02
N SER A 128 23.94 9.18 42.72
CA SER A 128 23.66 7.85 43.28
C SER A 128 22.89 6.93 42.30
N VAL A 129 22.48 7.45 41.13
CA VAL A 129 21.66 6.73 40.14
C VAL A 129 22.54 6.22 39.01
N THR A 130 23.19 5.07 39.21
CA THR A 130 24.11 4.47 38.22
C THR A 130 23.42 3.58 37.20
N ASN A 131 22.17 3.16 37.45
CA ASN A 131 21.40 2.29 36.56
C ASN A 131 20.70 3.03 35.41
N ALA A 132 20.98 4.33 35.25
CA ALA A 132 20.45 5.16 34.16
C ALA A 132 21.50 5.49 33.08
N ASP A 133 22.79 5.20 33.30
CA ASP A 133 23.88 5.67 32.43
C ASP A 133 23.76 5.20 30.98
N ASP A 134 23.18 4.02 30.81
CA ASP A 134 22.95 3.34 29.53
C ASP A 134 21.47 3.31 29.11
N LEU A 135 20.59 3.96 29.87
CA LEU A 135 19.14 3.86 29.68
C LEU A 135 18.64 4.82 28.59
N GLN A 136 17.87 4.28 27.66
CA GLN A 136 17.22 5.04 26.60
C GLN A 136 15.75 4.65 26.49
N ILE A 137 14.88 5.64 26.34
CA ILE A 137 13.50 5.43 25.91
C ILE A 137 13.40 5.69 24.41
N TYR A 138 12.50 4.99 23.75
CA TYR A 138 12.20 5.21 22.35
C TYR A 138 10.72 5.00 22.06
N ILE A 139 10.27 5.63 20.97
CA ILE A 139 8.92 5.51 20.44
C ILE A 139 9.07 5.25 18.95
N VAL A 140 8.58 4.11 18.50
CA VAL A 140 8.51 3.71 17.10
C VAL A 140 7.24 4.28 16.52
N ARG A 141 7.34 4.92 15.36
CA ARG A 141 6.20 5.20 14.48
C ARG A 141 6.26 4.22 13.31
N THR A 142 5.17 3.50 13.10
CA THR A 142 5.01 2.61 11.95
C THR A 142 4.52 3.38 10.73
N ILE A 143 4.62 2.77 9.56
CA ILE A 143 4.15 3.38 8.31
C ILE A 143 2.64 3.66 8.34
N ASP A 144 1.87 2.79 9.01
CA ASP A 144 0.42 2.88 9.18
C ASP A 144 0.02 3.98 10.20
N GLY A 145 0.99 4.78 10.65
CA GLY A 145 0.78 5.89 11.58
C GLY A 145 0.60 5.50 13.04
N GLU A 146 0.77 4.23 13.40
CA GLU A 146 0.70 3.78 14.79
C GLU A 146 2.00 4.01 15.54
N TYR A 147 1.88 4.19 16.87
CA TYR A 147 3.01 4.39 17.75
C TYR A 147 3.19 3.23 18.75
N HIS A 148 4.44 2.86 19.01
CA HIS A 148 4.80 1.85 20.01
C HIS A 148 5.95 2.35 20.87
N ALA A 149 5.84 2.27 22.19
CA ALA A 149 6.82 2.78 23.13
C ALA A 149 7.58 1.66 23.83
N GLY A 150 8.88 1.87 24.03
CA GLY A 150 9.77 0.94 24.71
C GLY A 150 10.96 1.64 25.34
N PHE A 151 11.85 0.84 25.93
CA PHE A 151 13.14 1.29 26.41
C PHE A 151 14.20 0.23 26.14
N ILE A 152 15.46 0.66 26.15
CA ILE A 152 16.61 -0.22 26.02
C ILE A 152 17.76 0.28 26.89
N ASN A 153 18.58 -0.66 27.33
CA ASN A 153 19.85 -0.37 27.98
C ASN A 153 20.99 -0.69 27.00
N SER A 154 21.86 0.29 26.71
CA SER A 154 22.98 0.10 25.77
C SER A 154 23.95 -1.01 26.19
N SER A 155 24.03 -1.33 27.48
CA SER A 155 24.85 -2.44 27.98
C SER A 155 24.25 -3.83 27.72
N THR A 156 22.96 -3.93 27.40
CA THR A 156 22.24 -5.19 27.19
C THR A 156 21.63 -5.31 25.79
N ILE A 157 22.16 -4.57 24.81
CA ILE A 157 21.73 -4.69 23.42
C ILE A 157 22.00 -6.13 22.96
N PRO A 158 21.00 -6.85 22.41
CA PRO A 158 21.20 -8.22 21.94
C PRO A 158 22.16 -8.25 20.73
N HIS A 159 22.90 -9.35 20.57
CA HIS A 159 23.77 -9.53 19.40
C HIS A 159 23.01 -9.52 18.06
N SER A 160 21.70 -9.79 18.09
CA SER A 160 20.80 -9.74 16.94
C SER A 160 20.32 -8.33 16.60
N TRP A 161 20.74 -7.30 17.33
CA TRP A 161 20.34 -5.92 17.07
C TRP A 161 20.85 -5.46 15.70
N PRO A 162 19.98 -4.92 14.83
CA PRO A 162 20.38 -4.48 13.49
C PRO A 162 21.50 -3.45 13.51
N THR A 163 22.51 -3.66 12.66
CA THR A 163 23.62 -2.73 12.44
C THR A 163 23.70 -2.28 10.98
N GLY A 164 24.23 -1.08 10.72
CA GLY A 164 24.38 -0.48 9.40
C GLY A 164 23.13 0.21 8.87
N VAL A 165 22.09 0.36 9.70
CA VAL A 165 20.77 0.87 9.28
C VAL A 165 20.37 2.17 9.96
N GLY A 166 21.26 2.79 10.73
CA GLY A 166 21.04 4.10 11.34
C GLY A 166 20.50 4.04 12.78
N LEU A 167 20.12 2.87 13.29
CA LEU A 167 19.75 2.68 14.71
C LEU A 167 20.88 3.06 15.67
N GLU A 168 22.13 3.02 15.22
CA GLU A 168 23.30 3.43 15.99
C GLU A 168 23.23 4.89 16.43
N GLN A 169 22.49 5.72 15.69
CA GLN A 169 22.27 7.13 16.04
C GLN A 169 21.53 7.29 17.38
N MET A 170 20.78 6.27 17.83
CA MET A 170 20.18 6.28 19.17
C MET A 170 21.25 6.33 20.27
N PHE A 171 22.41 5.70 20.01
CA PHE A 171 23.48 5.53 20.98
C PHE A 171 24.64 6.52 20.80
N ILE A 172 24.72 7.18 19.64
CA ILE A 172 25.83 8.06 19.27
C ILE A 172 25.31 9.50 19.07
N GLY A 173 25.95 10.48 19.72
CA GLY A 173 25.67 11.90 19.50
C GLY A 173 24.62 12.50 20.44
N ASN A 174 23.55 13.08 19.88
CA ASN A 174 22.56 13.88 20.61
C ASN A 174 21.74 13.02 21.60
N ARG A 175 21.42 13.59 22.77
CA ARG A 175 20.66 12.91 23.84
C ARG A 175 19.19 12.69 23.52
N THR A 176 18.66 13.33 22.48
CA THR A 176 17.27 13.23 22.03
C THR A 176 17.24 13.48 20.54
N GLY A 177 16.45 12.71 19.79
CA GLY A 177 16.39 12.83 18.34
C GLY A 177 15.25 12.03 17.71
N VAL A 178 15.10 12.20 16.39
CA VAL A 178 14.25 11.33 15.55
C VAL A 178 15.12 10.80 14.42
N ILE A 179 15.08 9.48 14.22
CA ILE A 179 15.63 8.80 13.05
C ILE A 179 14.46 8.58 12.09
N PHE A 180 14.56 9.09 10.88
CA PHE A 180 13.61 8.80 9.81
C PHE A 180 14.25 7.73 8.92
N PHE A 181 13.51 6.66 8.67
CA PHE A 181 13.97 5.55 7.82
C PHE A 181 13.48 5.72 6.36
N ASN A 182 12.66 6.74 6.08
CA ASN A 182 11.97 6.94 4.80
C ASN A 182 12.33 8.23 4.06
N ASP A 183 13.62 8.54 3.89
CA ASP A 183 14.01 9.70 3.07
C ASP A 183 14.11 9.40 1.56
N ASP A 184 13.84 8.17 1.09
CA ASP A 184 13.86 7.82 -0.34
C ASP A 184 12.54 7.23 -0.91
N GLY A 185 11.49 7.12 -0.09
CA GLY A 185 10.16 6.68 -0.54
C GLY A 185 10.05 5.23 -1.01
N SER A 186 11.03 4.36 -0.72
CA SER A 186 11.00 2.94 -1.12
C SER A 186 10.33 2.02 -0.08
N GLN A 187 9.13 2.39 0.37
CA GLN A 187 8.28 1.46 1.11
C GLN A 187 7.54 0.54 0.16
N ILE A 188 7.44 -0.73 0.52
CA ILE A 188 6.66 -1.73 -0.19
C ILE A 188 5.25 -1.70 0.41
N PRO A 189 4.21 -1.23 -0.32
CA PRO A 189 2.84 -1.35 0.14
C PRO A 189 2.47 -2.80 0.47
N GLU A 190 1.57 -3.03 1.42
CA GLU A 190 1.20 -4.38 1.87
C GLU A 190 0.75 -5.30 0.72
N TYR A 191 -0.08 -4.79 -0.19
CA TYR A 191 -0.51 -5.53 -1.38
C TYR A 191 0.64 -5.85 -2.35
N ILE A 192 1.73 -5.07 -2.34
CA ILE A 192 2.94 -5.42 -3.10
C ILE A 192 3.70 -6.54 -2.39
N ALA A 193 3.77 -6.52 -1.07
CA ALA A 193 4.42 -7.57 -0.30
C ALA A 193 3.75 -8.93 -0.56
N GLU A 194 2.41 -8.98 -0.59
CA GLU A 194 1.66 -10.18 -0.97
C GLU A 194 2.03 -10.68 -2.38
N ILE A 195 2.10 -9.77 -3.37
CA ILE A 195 2.50 -10.15 -4.74
C ILE A 195 3.91 -10.76 -4.75
N LEU A 196 4.86 -10.15 -4.02
CA LEU A 196 6.24 -10.62 -3.98
C LEU A 196 6.36 -11.97 -3.27
N ASP A 197 5.64 -12.16 -2.15
CA ASP A 197 5.58 -13.43 -1.42
C ASP A 197 5.02 -14.55 -2.32
N GLU A 198 3.96 -14.27 -3.08
CA GLU A 198 3.40 -15.25 -4.02
C GLU A 198 4.34 -15.54 -5.19
N LEU A 199 5.08 -14.54 -5.68
CA LEU A 199 6.11 -14.73 -6.70
C LEU A 199 7.31 -15.54 -6.18
N GLU A 200 7.47 -15.70 -4.86
CA GLU A 200 8.54 -16.54 -4.35
C GLU A 200 8.33 -18.02 -4.64
N THR A 201 7.07 -18.46 -4.66
CA THR A 201 6.66 -19.86 -4.81
C THR A 201 5.99 -20.12 -6.15
N ASN A 202 5.43 -19.09 -6.79
CA ASN A 202 4.73 -19.19 -8.06
C ASN A 202 5.41 -18.34 -9.15
N LEU A 203 5.60 -18.91 -10.34
CA LEU A 203 6.18 -18.17 -11.46
C LEU A 203 5.17 -17.23 -12.14
N ASN A 204 3.88 -17.47 -11.98
CA ASN A 204 2.85 -16.67 -12.63
C ASN A 204 1.80 -16.24 -11.60
N VAL A 205 1.60 -14.94 -11.47
CA VAL A 205 0.64 -14.30 -10.56
C VAL A 205 -0.37 -13.50 -11.37
N LEU A 206 -1.64 -13.62 -11.01
CA LEU A 206 -2.75 -12.91 -11.64
C LEU A 206 -3.43 -12.00 -10.61
N LEU A 207 -3.30 -10.69 -10.80
CA LEU A 207 -4.05 -9.68 -10.05
C LEU A 207 -5.46 -9.59 -10.64
N TYR A 208 -6.45 -10.01 -9.87
CA TYR A 208 -7.83 -10.11 -10.33
C TYR A 208 -8.75 -9.29 -9.46
N GLY A 209 -9.65 -8.51 -10.06
CA GLY A 209 -10.71 -7.84 -9.31
C GLY A 209 -11.37 -6.70 -10.06
N PRO A 210 -12.27 -5.96 -9.40
CA PRO A 210 -13.01 -4.88 -10.02
C PRO A 210 -12.11 -3.75 -10.53
N PRO A 211 -12.58 -2.92 -11.47
CA PRO A 211 -11.81 -1.77 -11.96
C PRO A 211 -11.57 -0.73 -10.86
N GLY A 212 -10.42 -0.05 -10.91
CA GLY A 212 -10.07 1.03 -9.98
C GLY A 212 -9.60 0.59 -8.60
N THR A 213 -9.24 -0.68 -8.40
CA THR A 213 -8.73 -1.24 -7.13
C THR A 213 -7.21 -1.18 -6.98
N GLY A 214 -6.49 -0.58 -7.93
CA GLY A 214 -5.03 -0.40 -7.83
C GLY A 214 -4.17 -1.50 -8.47
N LYS A 215 -4.74 -2.47 -9.20
CA LYS A 215 -3.97 -3.55 -9.88
C LYS A 215 -2.86 -3.03 -10.80
N THR A 216 -3.20 -2.16 -11.75
CA THR A 216 -2.22 -1.57 -12.69
C THR A 216 -1.21 -0.68 -11.96
N PHE A 217 -1.65 0.02 -10.91
CA PHE A 217 -0.74 0.78 -10.05
C PHE A 217 0.27 -0.13 -9.34
N ALA A 218 -0.19 -1.27 -8.82
CA ALA A 218 0.68 -2.25 -8.17
C ALA A 218 1.75 -2.80 -9.13
N MET A 219 1.34 -3.14 -10.36
CA MET A 219 2.26 -3.55 -11.42
C MET A 219 3.25 -2.45 -11.78
N GLN A 220 2.78 -1.20 -11.92
CA GLN A 220 3.65 -0.06 -12.22
C GLN A 220 4.67 0.18 -11.09
N TRP A 221 4.23 0.10 -9.84
CA TRP A 221 5.09 0.21 -8.68
C TRP A 221 6.19 -0.84 -8.72
N LEU A 222 5.86 -2.11 -8.99
CA LEU A 222 6.85 -3.18 -9.13
C LEU A 222 7.81 -2.91 -10.29
N TRP A 223 7.30 -2.53 -11.45
CA TRP A 223 8.11 -2.19 -12.63
C TRP A 223 9.14 -1.09 -12.34
N GLU A 224 8.75 -0.04 -11.62
CA GLU A 224 9.60 1.09 -11.27
C GLU A 224 10.63 0.74 -10.19
N ASN A 225 10.28 -0.12 -9.23
CA ASN A 225 11.13 -0.42 -8.08
C ASN A 225 12.01 -1.66 -8.26
N MET A 226 11.64 -2.63 -9.09
CA MET A 226 12.48 -3.80 -9.40
C MET A 226 13.80 -3.45 -10.12
N LYS A 227 13.90 -2.24 -10.70
CA LYS A 227 15.11 -1.74 -11.35
C LYS A 227 16.03 -0.93 -10.42
N LYS A 228 15.56 -0.58 -9.22
CA LYS A 228 16.31 0.27 -8.28
C LYS A 228 17.26 -0.58 -7.44
N PRO A 229 18.38 -0.03 -6.96
CA PRO A 229 19.17 -0.64 -5.88
C PRO A 229 18.35 -0.69 -4.60
N ILE A 230 18.49 -1.75 -3.79
CA ILE A 230 17.61 -2.00 -2.64
C ILE A 230 18.44 -2.29 -1.38
N ALA A 231 18.08 -1.62 -0.28
CA ALA A 231 18.58 -1.89 1.06
C ALA A 231 17.57 -2.72 1.88
N ASP A 232 18.03 -3.31 2.98
CA ASP A 232 17.17 -4.05 3.91
C ASP A 232 16.16 -3.15 4.61
N SER A 233 14.95 -3.68 4.82
CA SER A 233 13.88 -2.96 5.50
C SER A 233 13.92 -3.26 6.99
N LEU A 234 13.92 -2.20 7.81
CA LEU A 234 13.80 -2.33 9.26
C LEU A 234 12.33 -2.53 9.65
N ILE A 235 12.04 -3.68 10.26
CA ILE A 235 10.70 -3.99 10.75
C ILE A 235 10.66 -3.96 12.28
N PHE A 236 9.48 -3.64 12.80
CA PHE A 236 9.15 -3.63 14.21
C PHE A 236 8.45 -4.94 14.62
N THR A 237 8.86 -5.48 15.78
CA THR A 237 8.23 -6.62 16.44
C THR A 237 7.85 -6.26 17.87
N HIS A 238 6.83 -6.93 18.41
CA HIS A 238 6.39 -6.73 19.80
C HIS A 238 7.30 -7.43 20.83
N ASP A 239 8.43 -8.01 20.41
CA ASP A 239 9.39 -8.62 21.32
C ASP A 239 10.14 -7.54 22.12
N ALA A 240 10.06 -7.61 23.44
CA ALA A 240 10.75 -6.66 24.33
C ALA A 240 12.29 -6.75 24.22
N VAL A 241 12.82 -7.92 23.89
CA VAL A 241 14.27 -8.17 23.79
C VAL A 241 14.78 -7.76 22.42
N ASN A 242 14.08 -8.15 21.35
CA ASN A 242 14.47 -7.87 19.96
C ASN A 242 13.37 -7.13 19.17
N PRO A 243 13.10 -5.85 19.51
CA PRO A 243 12.01 -5.08 18.91
C PRO A 243 12.26 -4.71 17.45
N PHE A 244 13.51 -4.77 16.99
CA PHE A 244 13.92 -4.40 15.65
C PHE A 244 14.54 -5.60 14.94
N VAL A 245 14.02 -5.92 13.77
CA VAL A 245 14.53 -7.01 12.94
C VAL A 245 14.76 -6.46 11.53
N LEU A 246 15.89 -6.81 10.92
CA LEU A 246 16.03 -6.62 9.48
C LEU A 246 15.24 -7.71 8.80
N LYS A 247 14.22 -7.31 8.05
CA LYS A 247 13.60 -8.22 7.09
C LYS A 247 14.30 -7.98 5.77
N ASP A 248 14.78 -9.07 5.16
CA ASP A 248 15.25 -9.03 3.79
C ASP A 248 14.19 -8.34 2.94
N ASN A 249 14.56 -7.26 2.27
CA ASN A 249 13.63 -6.60 1.38
C ASN A 249 13.21 -7.62 0.31
N PRO A 250 11.91 -7.95 0.17
CA PRO A 250 11.46 -9.05 -0.70
C PRO A 250 11.86 -8.85 -2.17
N LEU A 251 12.09 -7.61 -2.60
CA LEU A 251 12.62 -7.32 -3.93
C LEU A 251 14.07 -7.76 -4.14
N LYS A 252 14.86 -8.04 -3.08
CA LYS A 252 16.22 -8.57 -3.18
C LYS A 252 16.28 -9.85 -4.02
N LYS A 253 15.28 -10.74 -3.90
CA LYS A 253 15.21 -11.96 -4.72
C LYS A 253 15.12 -11.64 -6.21
N PHE A 254 14.53 -10.50 -6.54
CA PHE A 254 14.38 -10.01 -7.89
C PHE A 254 15.51 -9.05 -8.29
N GLN A 255 16.54 -8.82 -7.47
CA GLN A 255 17.75 -8.08 -7.87
C GLN A 255 18.65 -8.92 -8.78
N GLY A 256 19.31 -8.25 -9.72
CA GLY A 256 20.17 -8.89 -10.71
C GLY A 256 20.01 -8.26 -12.08
N ASN A 257 20.67 -8.85 -13.08
CA ASN A 257 20.54 -8.41 -14.46
C ASN A 257 19.28 -9.02 -15.07
N ASN A 258 18.12 -8.41 -14.79
CA ASN A 258 16.83 -8.90 -15.25
C ASN A 258 16.44 -8.28 -16.59
N ARG A 259 15.81 -9.08 -17.45
CA ARG A 259 15.01 -8.53 -18.55
C ARG A 259 13.57 -8.32 -18.08
N ILE A 260 13.12 -7.08 -18.11
CA ILE A 260 11.76 -6.71 -17.66
C ILE A 260 11.00 -6.13 -18.86
N GLU A 261 9.85 -6.71 -19.19
CA GLU A 261 8.99 -6.28 -20.31
C GLU A 261 7.56 -6.01 -19.84
N TRP A 262 6.90 -5.00 -20.43
CA TRP A 262 5.50 -4.68 -20.18
C TRP A 262 4.69 -4.85 -21.46
N LEU A 263 3.63 -5.64 -21.39
CA LEU A 263 2.68 -5.88 -22.46
C LEU A 263 1.27 -5.52 -22.01
N THR A 264 0.44 -5.07 -22.94
CA THR A 264 -0.99 -4.88 -22.72
C THR A 264 -1.76 -5.65 -23.78
N PHE A 265 -2.54 -6.64 -23.34
CA PHE A 265 -3.32 -7.45 -24.27
C PHE A 265 -4.55 -6.68 -24.77
N HIS A 266 -4.86 -6.91 -26.03
CA HIS A 266 -5.99 -6.31 -26.72
C HIS A 266 -6.47 -7.28 -27.81
N GLN A 267 -7.64 -7.02 -28.39
CA GLN A 267 -8.32 -7.99 -29.29
C GLN A 267 -7.48 -8.43 -30.51
N ASN A 268 -6.56 -7.59 -30.97
CA ASN A 268 -5.69 -7.87 -32.12
C ASN A 268 -4.31 -8.46 -31.74
N PHE A 269 -3.97 -8.48 -30.44
CA PHE A 269 -2.73 -9.07 -29.97
C PHE A 269 -2.79 -10.58 -30.19
N ASN A 270 -1.74 -11.13 -30.79
CA ASN A 270 -1.76 -12.47 -31.34
C ASN A 270 -0.47 -13.24 -31.01
N TYR A 271 -0.44 -14.51 -31.40
CA TYR A 271 0.70 -15.40 -31.19
C TYR A 271 1.98 -14.91 -31.86
N GLU A 272 1.88 -14.23 -33.01
CA GLU A 272 3.02 -13.77 -33.80
C GLU A 272 3.80 -12.66 -33.09
N GLU A 273 3.09 -11.79 -32.37
CA GLU A 273 3.68 -10.70 -31.57
C GLU A 273 4.26 -11.21 -30.24
N PHE A 274 3.70 -12.31 -29.71
CA PHE A 274 4.07 -12.84 -28.40
C PHE A 274 5.20 -13.86 -28.47
N VAL A 275 5.09 -14.82 -29.39
CA VAL A 275 5.98 -15.97 -29.47
C VAL A 275 6.83 -15.91 -30.71
N ILE A 276 6.22 -16.07 -31.88
CA ILE A 276 6.94 -16.15 -33.16
C ILE A 276 5.96 -15.95 -34.31
N GLY A 277 6.36 -15.11 -35.25
CA GLY A 277 5.63 -14.77 -36.46
C GLY A 277 6.54 -14.75 -37.68
N LYS A 278 6.04 -14.19 -38.78
CA LYS A 278 6.80 -14.07 -40.04
C LYS A 278 6.94 -12.61 -40.44
N GLN A 279 8.17 -12.18 -40.64
CA GLN A 279 8.49 -10.86 -41.18
C GLN A 279 8.86 -10.96 -42.66
N MET A 280 8.36 -10.02 -43.46
CA MET A 280 8.76 -9.88 -44.86
C MET A 280 10.14 -9.21 -44.95
N GLU A 281 11.10 -9.88 -45.59
CA GLU A 281 12.37 -9.29 -45.99
C GLU A 281 12.42 -9.12 -47.52
N PRO A 282 12.76 -7.93 -48.03
CA PRO A 282 12.89 -7.72 -49.47
C PRO A 282 14.07 -8.54 -50.02
N VAL A 283 13.87 -9.19 -51.16
CA VAL A 283 14.90 -9.92 -51.90
C VAL A 283 14.84 -9.53 -53.38
N ALA A 284 15.91 -9.80 -54.14
CA ALA A 284 15.92 -9.51 -55.57
C ALA A 284 14.75 -10.24 -56.28
N GLY A 285 13.79 -9.48 -56.79
CA GLY A 285 12.60 -10.00 -57.47
C GLY A 285 11.36 -10.25 -56.59
N GLY A 286 11.35 -9.84 -55.31
CA GLY A 286 10.15 -9.96 -54.47
C GLY A 286 10.42 -9.80 -52.97
N PHE A 287 9.75 -10.62 -52.16
CA PHE A 287 9.93 -10.71 -50.71
C PHE A 287 10.02 -12.17 -50.27
N THR A 288 10.77 -12.43 -49.20
CA THR A 288 10.77 -13.70 -48.50
C THR A 288 10.21 -13.52 -47.10
N LEU A 289 9.57 -14.56 -46.57
CA LEU A 289 9.14 -14.59 -45.17
C LEU A 289 10.26 -15.20 -44.32
N LYS A 290 10.67 -14.48 -43.28
CA LYS A 290 11.63 -14.95 -42.28
C LYS A 290 10.95 -15.05 -40.92
N PRO A 291 11.29 -16.06 -40.09
CA PRO A 291 10.74 -16.15 -38.76
C PRO A 291 11.24 -14.98 -37.91
N LYS A 292 10.32 -14.30 -37.22
CA LYS A 292 10.63 -13.23 -36.26
C LYS A 292 10.06 -13.61 -34.91
N LEU A 293 10.86 -13.47 -33.87
CA LEU A 293 10.43 -13.74 -32.51
C LEU A 293 9.54 -12.62 -31.97
N GLY A 294 8.53 -13.03 -31.22
CA GLY A 294 7.75 -12.17 -30.37
C GLY A 294 8.41 -11.95 -29.01
N THR A 295 7.86 -11.03 -28.22
CA THR A 295 8.49 -10.52 -26.99
C THR A 295 8.83 -11.61 -25.97
N PHE A 296 7.96 -12.61 -25.79
CA PHE A 296 8.17 -13.68 -24.82
C PHE A 296 9.30 -14.62 -25.23
N MET A 297 9.34 -15.05 -26.49
CA MET A 297 10.40 -15.96 -26.97
C MET A 297 11.74 -15.23 -27.06
N ASP A 298 11.74 -13.96 -27.46
CA ASP A 298 12.94 -13.11 -27.45
C ASP A 298 13.49 -12.95 -26.03
N MET A 299 12.62 -12.73 -25.03
CA MET A 299 13.00 -12.73 -23.61
C MET A 299 13.62 -14.07 -23.20
N ALA A 300 12.99 -15.19 -23.52
CA ALA A 300 13.53 -16.51 -23.20
C ALA A 300 14.93 -16.72 -23.78
N ILE A 301 15.14 -16.37 -25.05
CA ILE A 301 16.43 -16.53 -25.73
C ILE A 301 17.52 -15.62 -25.16
N SER A 302 17.15 -14.42 -24.73
CA SER A 302 18.08 -13.49 -24.09
C SER A 302 18.61 -14.02 -22.74
N ILE A 303 17.82 -14.82 -22.02
CA ILE A 303 18.25 -15.55 -20.82
C ILE A 303 19.09 -16.76 -21.24
N SER A 304 18.56 -17.62 -22.11
CA SER A 304 19.27 -18.78 -22.63
C SER A 304 18.81 -19.08 -24.06
N PRO A 305 19.72 -19.22 -25.03
CA PRO A 305 21.16 -19.46 -24.83
C PRO A 305 22.04 -18.21 -24.72
N LYS A 306 21.55 -16.98 -24.95
CA LYS A 306 22.42 -15.80 -25.02
C LYS A 306 23.13 -15.46 -23.69
N GLY A 307 22.54 -15.81 -22.55
CA GLY A 307 23.13 -15.51 -21.23
C GLY A 307 23.26 -14.01 -20.95
N GLN A 308 22.43 -13.18 -21.59
CA GLN A 308 22.45 -11.72 -21.42
C GLN A 308 21.75 -11.26 -20.14
N TYR A 309 20.82 -12.07 -19.63
CA TYR A 309 20.02 -11.76 -18.45
C TYR A 309 19.89 -12.99 -17.56
N ASP A 310 19.82 -12.77 -16.26
CA ASP A 310 19.70 -13.81 -15.25
C ASP A 310 18.27 -14.37 -15.19
N ARG A 311 17.27 -13.56 -15.57
CA ARG A 311 15.84 -13.90 -15.53
C ARG A 311 14.99 -12.96 -16.36
N GLY A 312 13.75 -13.39 -16.60
CA GLY A 312 12.70 -12.61 -17.24
C GLY A 312 11.62 -12.22 -16.25
N ILE A 313 11.10 -10.99 -16.33
CA ILE A 313 9.92 -10.53 -15.59
C ILE A 313 8.99 -9.88 -16.60
N LEU A 314 7.82 -10.49 -16.80
CA LEU A 314 6.85 -10.08 -17.79
C LEU A 314 5.60 -9.55 -17.11
N PHE A 315 5.29 -8.27 -17.35
CA PHE A 315 4.04 -7.66 -16.94
C PHE A 315 3.03 -7.76 -18.09
N ILE A 316 1.83 -8.29 -17.82
CA ILE A 316 0.74 -8.40 -18.80
C ILE A 316 -0.50 -7.70 -18.25
N ASP A 317 -0.72 -6.47 -18.69
CA ASP A 317 -1.92 -5.72 -18.32
C ASP A 317 -3.12 -6.12 -19.20
N GLU A 318 -4.32 -6.11 -18.63
CA GLU A 318 -5.58 -6.41 -19.32
C GLU A 318 -5.55 -7.78 -20.02
N MET A 319 -4.98 -8.80 -19.37
CA MET A 319 -4.70 -10.11 -19.97
C MET A 319 -5.94 -10.73 -20.62
N ASN A 320 -7.10 -10.57 -20.01
CA ASN A 320 -8.33 -11.13 -20.53
C ASN A 320 -8.71 -10.52 -21.90
N ARG A 321 -8.40 -9.23 -22.20
CA ARG A 321 -8.84 -8.54 -23.43
C ARG A 321 -8.32 -9.14 -24.74
N GLY A 322 -7.34 -10.03 -24.68
CA GLY A 322 -6.89 -10.87 -25.80
C GLY A 322 -7.38 -12.32 -25.68
N ASN A 323 -7.38 -13.07 -26.78
CA ASN A 323 -7.61 -14.52 -26.70
C ASN A 323 -6.37 -15.20 -26.12
N VAL A 324 -6.28 -15.30 -24.80
CA VAL A 324 -5.07 -15.75 -24.09
C VAL A 324 -4.65 -17.15 -24.52
N SER A 325 -5.59 -18.09 -24.69
CA SER A 325 -5.30 -19.43 -25.17
C SER A 325 -4.66 -19.43 -26.57
N ARG A 326 -5.09 -18.52 -27.46
CA ARG A 326 -4.49 -18.37 -28.79
C ARG A 326 -3.14 -17.66 -28.74
N ILE A 327 -3.00 -16.64 -27.89
CA ILE A 327 -1.76 -15.86 -27.75
C ILE A 327 -0.63 -16.73 -27.20
N PHE A 328 -0.90 -17.49 -26.12
CA PHE A 328 0.08 -18.42 -25.55
C PHE A 328 0.23 -19.68 -26.40
N GLY A 329 -0.84 -20.15 -27.06
CA GLY A 329 -0.84 -21.36 -27.87
C GLY A 329 -0.29 -22.56 -27.09
N GLN A 330 0.69 -23.23 -27.65
CA GLN A 330 1.40 -24.35 -26.99
C GLN A 330 2.21 -23.96 -25.75
N PHE A 331 2.57 -22.68 -25.58
CA PHE A 331 3.37 -22.23 -24.45
C PHE A 331 2.64 -22.24 -23.12
N LEU A 332 1.32 -22.40 -23.19
CA LEU A 332 0.47 -22.61 -22.03
C LEU A 332 0.99 -23.76 -21.13
N THR A 333 1.55 -24.81 -21.70
CA THR A 333 2.13 -25.93 -20.94
C THR A 333 3.38 -25.53 -20.15
N PHE A 334 4.21 -24.62 -20.68
CA PHE A 334 5.47 -24.21 -20.04
C PHE A 334 5.30 -23.12 -18.98
N LEU A 335 4.07 -22.65 -18.75
CA LEU A 335 3.77 -21.85 -17.57
C LEU A 335 3.99 -22.66 -16.27
N GLU A 336 3.85 -23.99 -16.34
CA GLU A 336 4.18 -24.91 -15.25
C GLU A 336 5.71 -25.02 -15.08
N ALA A 337 6.20 -24.79 -13.86
CA ALA A 337 7.64 -24.68 -13.57
C ALA A 337 8.43 -25.97 -13.86
N ASP A 338 7.83 -27.14 -13.59
CA ASP A 338 8.42 -28.46 -13.77
C ASP A 338 8.58 -28.87 -15.25
N LYS A 339 7.91 -28.16 -16.17
CA LYS A 339 8.04 -28.36 -17.62
C LYS A 339 9.17 -27.54 -18.25
N ARG A 340 9.79 -26.63 -17.50
CA ARG A 340 10.90 -25.77 -17.94
C ARG A 340 12.24 -26.49 -17.84
N ALA A 341 13.31 -25.89 -18.35
CA ALA A 341 14.63 -26.52 -18.45
C ALA A 341 15.22 -26.95 -17.10
N ILE A 342 15.12 -26.09 -16.09
CA ILE A 342 15.69 -26.27 -14.74
C ILE A 342 14.68 -25.85 -13.66
N ASP A 343 14.87 -26.36 -12.44
CA ASP A 343 14.12 -26.01 -11.24
C ASP A 343 14.66 -24.74 -10.55
N SER A 344 14.02 -24.34 -9.43
CA SER A 344 14.44 -23.20 -8.62
C SER A 344 15.82 -23.32 -7.97
N SER A 345 16.38 -24.53 -7.92
CA SER A 345 17.71 -24.82 -7.40
C SER A 345 18.77 -24.92 -8.51
N GLY A 346 18.37 -24.71 -9.78
CA GLY A 346 19.25 -24.77 -10.95
C GLY A 346 19.49 -26.19 -11.49
N ASN A 347 18.81 -27.20 -10.96
CA ASN A 347 18.94 -28.58 -11.44
C ASN A 347 18.02 -28.81 -12.65
N PRO A 348 18.40 -29.65 -13.62
CA PRO A 348 17.52 -30.01 -14.72
C PRO A 348 16.21 -30.64 -14.22
N ASN A 349 15.07 -30.11 -14.67
CA ASN A 349 13.77 -30.74 -14.36
C ASN A 349 13.68 -32.11 -15.04
N THR A 350 13.17 -33.10 -14.29
CA THR A 350 12.92 -34.46 -14.82
C THR A 350 11.76 -34.50 -15.81
N MET A 351 10.80 -33.58 -15.68
CA MET A 351 9.62 -33.46 -16.54
C MET A 351 9.75 -32.35 -17.60
N LYS A 352 10.97 -31.86 -17.87
CA LYS A 352 11.18 -30.83 -18.88
C LYS A 352 10.66 -31.27 -20.24
N LEU A 353 9.99 -30.36 -20.93
CA LEU A 353 9.44 -30.61 -22.27
C LEU A 353 10.12 -29.69 -23.28
N PRO A 354 10.47 -30.18 -24.48
CA PRO A 354 10.99 -29.31 -25.53
C PRO A 354 9.87 -28.41 -26.05
N ILE A 355 10.20 -27.14 -26.28
CA ILE A 355 9.28 -26.20 -26.92
C ILE A 355 9.04 -26.67 -28.36
N PRO A 356 7.78 -26.95 -28.76
CA PRO A 356 7.50 -27.18 -30.16
C PRO A 356 7.67 -25.86 -30.90
N LEU A 357 8.46 -25.87 -31.97
CA LEU A 357 8.69 -24.72 -32.84
C LEU A 357 8.27 -25.10 -34.28
N PRO A 358 6.97 -25.39 -34.51
CA PRO A 358 6.49 -25.95 -35.78
C PRO A 358 6.67 -25.01 -36.97
N GLU A 359 6.83 -23.71 -36.70
CA GLU A 359 7.03 -22.68 -37.71
C GLU A 359 8.47 -22.57 -38.20
N LEU A 360 9.40 -23.24 -37.51
CA LEU A 360 10.83 -23.22 -37.83
C LEU A 360 11.26 -24.52 -38.49
N LYS A 361 12.05 -24.40 -39.55
CA LYS A 361 12.83 -25.52 -40.07
C LYS A 361 13.97 -25.84 -39.11
N VAL A 362 14.18 -27.11 -38.83
CA VAL A 362 15.27 -27.60 -38.00
C VAL A 362 16.33 -28.26 -38.89
N ASN A 363 17.57 -27.80 -38.77
CA ASN A 363 18.74 -28.26 -39.50
C ASN A 363 19.72 -28.91 -38.51
N GLY A 364 19.53 -30.21 -38.24
CA GLY A 364 20.35 -30.94 -37.28
C GLY A 364 20.06 -30.48 -35.84
N GLU A 365 21.04 -29.88 -35.18
CA GLU A 365 20.96 -29.44 -33.77
C GLU A 365 20.51 -27.99 -33.60
N LYS A 366 20.10 -27.31 -34.68
CA LYS A 366 19.71 -25.89 -34.66
C LYS A 366 18.53 -25.60 -35.60
N THR A 367 17.81 -24.52 -35.33
CA THR A 367 16.78 -23.99 -36.23
C THR A 367 17.39 -23.24 -37.41
N GLU A 368 16.58 -22.92 -38.41
CA GLU A 368 16.88 -21.82 -39.33
C GLU A 368 17.06 -20.50 -38.55
N GLU A 369 17.73 -19.55 -39.19
CA GLU A 369 17.97 -18.22 -38.62
C GLU A 369 16.66 -17.49 -38.35
N VAL A 370 16.51 -16.99 -37.11
CA VAL A 370 15.37 -16.20 -36.66
C VAL A 370 15.79 -14.76 -36.40
N ILE A 371 14.86 -13.84 -36.61
CA ILE A 371 15.03 -12.41 -36.34
C ILE A 371 14.52 -12.10 -34.94
N LEU A 372 15.34 -11.45 -34.12
CA LEU A 372 15.00 -11.01 -32.77
C LEU A 372 14.22 -9.69 -32.81
N VAL A 373 13.67 -9.30 -31.66
CA VAL A 373 12.91 -8.03 -31.54
C VAL A 373 13.81 -6.82 -31.86
N ASP A 374 15.09 -6.89 -31.49
CA ASP A 374 16.11 -5.85 -31.78
C ASP A 374 16.63 -5.87 -33.23
N GLY A 375 16.15 -6.81 -34.07
CA GLY A 375 16.58 -7.00 -35.46
C GLY A 375 17.86 -7.82 -35.62
N SER A 376 18.53 -8.22 -34.52
CA SER A 376 19.63 -9.17 -34.58
C SER A 376 19.14 -10.55 -35.01
N LYS A 377 20.05 -11.40 -35.49
CA LYS A 377 19.72 -12.72 -36.01
C LYS A 377 20.50 -13.81 -35.29
N LEU A 378 19.87 -14.96 -35.06
CA LEU A 378 20.55 -16.15 -34.50
C LEU A 378 19.83 -17.44 -34.86
N GLU A 379 20.53 -18.55 -34.63
CA GLU A 379 19.96 -19.90 -34.70
C GLU A 379 19.68 -20.42 -33.29
N ILE A 380 18.51 -21.02 -33.06
CA ILE A 380 18.12 -21.56 -31.76
C ILE A 380 18.58 -23.03 -31.67
N PRO A 381 19.23 -23.47 -30.60
CA PRO A 381 19.53 -24.88 -30.38
C PRO A 381 18.25 -25.73 -30.35
N PHE A 382 18.26 -26.92 -30.95
CA PHE A 382 17.13 -27.83 -30.99
C PHE A 382 17.52 -29.22 -30.45
N PRO A 383 16.77 -29.80 -29.50
CA PRO A 383 15.56 -29.26 -28.87
C PRO A 383 15.84 -28.07 -27.95
N TYR A 384 14.96 -27.06 -28.00
CA TYR A 384 14.98 -25.91 -27.09
C TYR A 384 14.05 -26.16 -25.91
N TYR A 385 14.47 -25.78 -24.70
CA TYR A 385 13.66 -25.87 -23.48
C TYR A 385 13.50 -24.47 -22.89
N LEU A 386 12.30 -24.12 -22.41
CA LEU A 386 12.06 -22.80 -21.83
C LEU A 386 12.98 -22.60 -20.60
N PRO A 387 13.73 -21.50 -20.50
CA PRO A 387 14.62 -21.26 -19.37
C PRO A 387 13.84 -20.93 -18.09
N PHE A 388 14.55 -20.98 -16.97
CA PHE A 388 14.07 -20.57 -15.66
C PHE A 388 15.06 -19.58 -15.04
N PRO A 389 14.59 -18.52 -14.34
CA PRO A 389 13.18 -18.16 -14.14
C PRO A 389 12.68 -17.13 -15.16
N ILE A 390 11.41 -17.28 -15.56
CA ILE A 390 10.61 -16.22 -16.20
C ILE A 390 9.35 -16.05 -15.36
N TYR A 391 9.20 -14.89 -14.72
CA TYR A 391 8.05 -14.53 -13.92
C TYR A 391 7.01 -13.80 -14.78
N ILE A 392 5.73 -14.07 -14.54
CA ILE A 392 4.61 -13.38 -15.20
C ILE A 392 3.73 -12.75 -14.12
N ILE A 393 3.53 -11.43 -14.21
CA ILE A 393 2.61 -10.69 -13.37
C ILE A 393 1.53 -10.14 -14.31
N ALA A 394 0.32 -10.67 -14.20
CA ALA A 394 -0.77 -10.29 -15.08
C ALA A 394 -1.88 -9.56 -14.31
N SER A 395 -2.60 -8.65 -14.95
CA SER A 395 -3.84 -8.09 -14.42
C SER A 395 -5.05 -8.58 -15.23
N MET A 396 -6.19 -8.70 -14.55
CA MET A 396 -7.48 -8.99 -15.15
C MET A 396 -8.60 -8.25 -14.42
N ASN A 397 -9.41 -7.51 -15.17
CA ASN A 397 -10.66 -6.97 -14.65
C ASN A 397 -11.73 -8.07 -14.62
N SER A 398 -12.43 -8.17 -13.50
CA SER A 398 -13.42 -9.21 -13.22
C SER A 398 -14.68 -9.12 -14.08
N VAL A 399 -15.06 -7.92 -14.53
CA VAL A 399 -16.40 -7.62 -15.09
C VAL A 399 -16.41 -7.38 -16.59
N ASP A 400 -15.25 -7.32 -17.25
CA ASP A 400 -15.19 -6.93 -18.66
C ASP A 400 -16.00 -7.92 -19.54
N ARG A 401 -17.24 -7.52 -19.89
CA ARG A 401 -18.22 -8.37 -20.60
C ARG A 401 -17.85 -8.64 -22.06
N ALA A 402 -16.94 -7.85 -22.62
CA ALA A 402 -16.49 -7.94 -24.02
C ALA A 402 -15.35 -8.96 -24.23
N VAL A 403 -15.08 -9.80 -23.22
CA VAL A 403 -13.81 -10.47 -23.07
C VAL A 403 -13.96 -11.99 -22.99
N ALA A 404 -13.01 -12.71 -23.60
CA ALA A 404 -12.99 -14.16 -23.54
C ALA A 404 -12.77 -14.62 -22.08
N PRO A 405 -13.60 -15.53 -21.55
CA PRO A 405 -13.38 -16.04 -20.20
C PRO A 405 -12.02 -16.74 -20.13
N LEU A 406 -11.32 -16.58 -19.01
CA LEU A 406 -10.08 -17.30 -18.76
C LEU A 406 -10.39 -18.78 -18.68
N ASP A 407 -9.79 -19.59 -19.55
CA ASP A 407 -9.95 -21.06 -19.49
C ASP A 407 -9.48 -21.57 -18.12
N THR A 408 -10.25 -22.46 -17.51
CA THR A 408 -9.89 -23.17 -16.27
C THR A 408 -8.48 -23.78 -16.30
N ALA A 409 -8.02 -24.28 -17.44
CA ALA A 409 -6.68 -24.83 -17.60
C ALA A 409 -5.59 -23.75 -17.56
N LEU A 410 -5.90 -22.53 -17.98
CA LEU A 410 -5.01 -21.39 -17.90
C LEU A 410 -5.05 -20.78 -16.49
N ALA A 411 -6.24 -20.65 -15.91
CA ALA A 411 -6.44 -20.13 -14.55
C ALA A 411 -5.61 -20.90 -13.51
N ARG A 412 -5.56 -22.24 -13.58
CA ARG A 412 -4.79 -23.07 -12.62
C ARG A 412 -3.26 -22.85 -12.68
N ARG A 413 -2.75 -22.18 -13.73
CA ARG A 413 -1.31 -21.93 -13.93
C ARG A 413 -0.88 -20.57 -13.41
N PHE A 414 -1.84 -19.77 -12.95
CA PHE A 414 -1.62 -18.51 -12.26
C PHE A 414 -2.08 -18.63 -10.82
N LYS A 415 -1.28 -18.10 -9.91
CA LYS A 415 -1.73 -17.83 -8.56
C LYS A 415 -2.54 -16.54 -8.57
N LYS A 416 -3.83 -16.64 -8.28
CA LYS A 416 -4.76 -15.51 -8.25
C LYS A 416 -4.60 -14.75 -6.93
N ILE A 417 -4.42 -13.43 -7.02
CA ILE A 417 -4.52 -12.48 -5.89
C ILE A 417 -5.75 -11.61 -6.13
N GLU A 418 -6.65 -11.58 -5.16
CA GLU A 418 -7.93 -10.87 -5.29
C GLU A 418 -7.80 -9.43 -4.80
N PHE A 419 -8.14 -8.48 -5.67
CA PHE A 419 -8.13 -7.06 -5.37
C PHE A 419 -9.58 -6.59 -5.17
N GLY A 420 -9.87 -6.06 -3.99
CA GLY A 420 -11.13 -5.39 -3.68
C GLY A 420 -10.97 -3.90 -3.44
N PRO A 421 -12.05 -3.18 -3.16
CA PRO A 421 -12.00 -1.83 -2.59
C PRO A 421 -11.31 -1.86 -1.23
N ASP A 422 -10.08 -1.35 -1.17
CA ASP A 422 -9.32 -1.20 0.07
C ASP A 422 -9.85 -0.05 0.95
N TYR A 423 -10.76 -0.37 1.88
CA TYR A 423 -11.31 0.58 2.85
C TYR A 423 -10.29 1.06 3.91
N PRO A 424 -9.45 0.19 4.51
CA PRO A 424 -8.37 0.63 5.39
C PRO A 424 -7.46 1.69 4.76
N PHE A 425 -7.04 1.48 3.51
CA PHE A 425 -6.24 2.46 2.77
C PHE A 425 -6.99 3.78 2.58
N ILE A 426 -8.29 3.76 2.29
CA ILE A 426 -9.08 5.00 2.18
C ILE A 426 -9.11 5.72 3.54
N GLU A 427 -9.32 5.01 4.65
CA GLU A 427 -9.39 5.61 5.99
C GLU A 427 -8.08 6.34 6.33
N GLU A 428 -6.95 5.67 6.10
CA GLU A 428 -5.62 6.25 6.27
C GLU A 428 -5.41 7.45 5.35
N ARG A 429 -5.68 7.28 4.05
CA ARG A 429 -5.44 8.31 3.02
C ARG A 429 -6.27 9.56 3.26
N PHE A 430 -7.49 9.39 3.76
CA PHE A 430 -8.41 10.49 4.05
C PHE A 430 -8.21 11.05 5.47
N LYS A 431 -7.43 10.36 6.32
CA LYS A 431 -7.24 10.69 7.74
C LYS A 431 -8.56 10.73 8.50
N ILE A 432 -9.43 9.74 8.26
CA ILE A 432 -10.74 9.61 8.90
C ILE A 432 -10.77 8.40 9.83
N ASN A 433 -11.64 8.45 10.85
CA ASN A 433 -11.88 7.32 11.73
C ASN A 433 -13.36 6.95 11.71
N ILE A 434 -13.69 5.91 10.95
CA ILE A 434 -15.09 5.49 10.74
C ILE A 434 -15.72 4.91 12.01
N ASN A 435 -14.92 4.33 12.91
CA ASN A 435 -15.42 3.80 14.18
C ASN A 435 -15.90 4.90 15.14
N ALA A 436 -15.38 6.12 15.00
CA ALA A 436 -15.78 7.29 15.78
C ALA A 436 -16.92 8.10 15.11
N LEU A 437 -17.31 7.75 13.88
CA LEU A 437 -18.28 8.49 13.10
C LEU A 437 -19.72 8.19 13.55
N ASP A 438 -20.47 9.24 13.90
CA ASP A 438 -21.91 9.13 14.17
C ASP A 438 -22.68 8.98 12.83
N ILE A 439 -22.88 7.73 12.42
CA ILE A 439 -23.62 7.39 11.19
C ILE A 439 -25.11 7.80 11.23
N THR A 440 -25.62 8.22 12.40
CA THR A 440 -27.02 8.66 12.53
C THR A 440 -27.20 10.15 12.22
N LYS A 441 -26.11 10.92 12.09
CA LYS A 441 -26.12 12.36 11.85
C LYS A 441 -25.38 12.74 10.56
N PRO A 442 -25.98 12.47 9.39
CA PRO A 442 -25.35 12.73 8.09
C PRO A 442 -25.01 14.19 7.85
N ASP A 443 -25.75 15.13 8.45
CA ASP A 443 -25.48 16.57 8.33
C ASP A 443 -24.11 17.00 8.86
N ASN A 444 -23.47 16.17 9.70
CA ASN A 444 -22.16 16.46 10.29
C ASN A 444 -21.00 15.83 9.53
N TRP A 445 -21.23 14.95 8.56
CA TRP A 445 -20.16 14.25 7.85
C TRP A 445 -19.35 15.22 6.99
N SER A 446 -18.04 15.15 7.08
CA SER A 446 -17.11 15.81 6.16
C SER A 446 -17.23 15.25 4.74
N ALA A 447 -16.66 15.94 3.76
CA ALA A 447 -16.58 15.48 2.38
C ALA A 447 -15.88 14.12 2.27
N LYS A 448 -14.81 13.91 3.05
CA LYS A 448 -14.02 12.68 3.07
C LYS A 448 -14.78 11.50 3.68
N GLU A 449 -15.43 11.71 4.82
CA GLU A 449 -16.33 10.70 5.43
C GLU A 449 -17.50 10.37 4.51
N THR A 450 -18.11 11.39 3.89
CA THR A 450 -19.20 11.22 2.93
C THR A 450 -18.75 10.41 1.71
N ALA A 451 -17.56 10.66 1.18
CA ALA A 451 -17.00 9.92 0.05
C ALA A 451 -16.78 8.44 0.38
N TYR A 452 -16.20 8.14 1.55
CA TYR A 452 -16.04 6.77 2.03
C TYR A 452 -17.39 6.05 2.17
N LEU A 453 -18.35 6.67 2.87
CA LEU A 453 -19.67 6.08 3.11
C LEU A 453 -20.45 5.89 1.81
N LEU A 454 -20.34 6.82 0.87
CA LEU A 454 -20.96 6.71 -0.44
C LEU A 454 -20.42 5.52 -1.23
N LEU A 455 -19.08 5.37 -1.32
CA LEU A 455 -18.48 4.24 -2.01
C LEU A 455 -18.88 2.92 -1.35
N LYS A 456 -18.87 2.86 -0.02
CA LYS A 456 -19.32 1.69 0.75
C LYS A 456 -20.77 1.34 0.44
N ARG A 457 -21.70 2.30 0.56
CA ARG A 457 -23.11 2.09 0.24
C ARG A 457 -23.33 1.62 -1.20
N VAL A 458 -22.60 2.21 -2.15
CA VAL A 458 -22.64 1.81 -3.56
C VAL A 458 -22.15 0.37 -3.74
N ASN A 459 -21.02 0.01 -3.14
CA ASN A 459 -20.47 -1.34 -3.25
C ASN A 459 -21.33 -2.38 -2.53
N ASP A 460 -21.87 -2.09 -1.35
CA ASP A 460 -22.81 -2.98 -0.64
C ASP A 460 -24.02 -3.30 -1.54
N PHE A 461 -24.59 -2.27 -2.18
CA PHE A 461 -25.69 -2.43 -3.13
C PHE A 461 -25.30 -3.26 -4.36
N ILE A 462 -24.11 -3.03 -4.93
CA ILE A 462 -23.66 -3.80 -6.08
C ILE A 462 -23.36 -5.25 -5.71
N ALA A 463 -22.67 -5.48 -4.59
CA ALA A 463 -22.31 -6.80 -4.09
C ALA A 463 -23.55 -7.65 -3.82
N GLU A 464 -24.60 -7.07 -3.22
CA GLU A 464 -25.87 -7.75 -2.98
C GLU A 464 -26.57 -8.16 -4.30
N MET A 465 -26.50 -7.30 -5.32
CA MET A 465 -27.31 -7.45 -6.54
C MET A 465 -26.61 -8.17 -7.69
N LEU A 466 -25.29 -8.04 -7.79
CA LEU A 466 -24.45 -8.51 -8.91
C LEU A 466 -23.24 -9.34 -8.43
N GLY A 467 -22.80 -9.20 -7.18
CA GLY A 467 -21.63 -9.88 -6.61
C GLY A 467 -20.39 -9.00 -6.49
N LEU A 468 -19.41 -9.45 -5.70
CA LEU A 468 -18.18 -8.71 -5.34
C LEU A 468 -17.34 -8.30 -6.56
N ASP A 469 -17.33 -9.14 -7.60
CA ASP A 469 -16.62 -8.85 -8.85
C ASP A 469 -17.07 -7.54 -9.48
N PHE A 470 -18.34 -7.16 -9.26
CA PHE A 470 -18.94 -5.95 -9.79
C PHE A 470 -18.77 -4.74 -8.89
N GLU A 471 -17.90 -4.71 -7.89
CA GLU A 471 -17.71 -3.51 -7.07
C GLU A 471 -16.98 -2.38 -7.85
N LEU A 472 -16.93 -1.20 -7.25
CA LEU A 472 -16.12 -0.07 -7.71
C LEU A 472 -14.92 0.08 -6.77
N GLY A 473 -13.72 0.16 -7.34
CA GLY A 473 -12.53 0.38 -6.55
C GLY A 473 -12.44 1.80 -5.98
N HIS A 474 -11.50 1.99 -5.06
CA HIS A 474 -11.30 3.25 -4.33
C HIS A 474 -10.80 4.40 -5.22
N ALA A 475 -10.21 4.12 -6.39
CA ALA A 475 -9.74 5.14 -7.34
C ALA A 475 -10.81 6.17 -7.75
N TYR A 476 -12.10 5.80 -7.66
CA TYR A 476 -13.22 6.67 -8.00
C TYR A 476 -13.41 7.84 -7.03
N ILE A 477 -12.84 7.77 -5.82
CA ILE A 477 -12.99 8.80 -4.78
C ILE A 477 -11.67 9.38 -4.28
N LEU A 478 -10.52 8.85 -4.71
CA LEU A 478 -9.20 9.26 -4.16
C LEU A 478 -8.92 10.76 -4.30
N ASN A 479 -9.42 11.40 -5.35
CA ASN A 479 -9.30 12.83 -5.60
C ASN A 479 -9.96 13.71 -4.53
N VAL A 480 -10.82 13.15 -3.67
CA VAL A 480 -11.40 13.85 -2.50
C VAL A 480 -10.39 13.90 -1.35
N GLY A 481 -9.47 12.93 -1.28
CA GLY A 481 -8.40 12.92 -0.29
C GLY A 481 -7.36 14.04 -0.48
N ASP A 482 -7.26 14.57 -1.71
CA ASP A 482 -6.30 15.60 -2.13
C ASP A 482 -6.78 17.04 -1.92
N THR A 483 -8.03 17.24 -1.49
CA THR A 483 -8.58 18.59 -1.32
C THR A 483 -8.27 19.14 0.07
N ASP A 484 -7.92 20.43 0.12
CA ASP A 484 -7.53 21.12 1.36
C ASP A 484 -8.73 21.61 2.18
N GLY A 485 -9.92 21.73 1.57
CA GLY A 485 -11.14 22.22 2.22
C GLY A 485 -12.39 21.40 1.92
N GLU A 486 -13.34 21.43 2.84
CA GLU A 486 -14.64 20.74 2.74
C GLU A 486 -15.40 21.09 1.45
N GLU A 487 -15.37 22.37 1.07
CA GLU A 487 -16.03 22.84 -0.13
C GLU A 487 -15.46 22.18 -1.40
N GLU A 488 -14.14 22.20 -1.54
CA GLU A 488 -13.45 21.56 -2.66
C GLU A 488 -13.66 20.06 -2.64
N GLY A 489 -13.65 19.44 -1.46
CA GLY A 489 -13.94 18.03 -1.25
C GLY A 489 -15.33 17.64 -1.76
N PHE A 490 -16.38 18.38 -1.39
CA PHE A 490 -17.73 18.11 -1.86
C PHE A 490 -17.90 18.35 -3.37
N ASN A 491 -17.23 19.36 -3.93
CA ASN A 491 -17.22 19.59 -5.39
C ASN A 491 -16.49 18.47 -6.15
N SER A 492 -15.37 18.00 -5.60
CA SER A 492 -14.59 16.87 -6.11
C SER A 492 -15.43 15.60 -6.09
N LEU A 493 -16.10 15.33 -4.95
CA LEU A 493 -16.99 14.18 -4.78
C LEU A 493 -18.20 14.23 -5.72
N ALA A 494 -18.83 15.39 -5.88
CA ALA A 494 -19.93 15.57 -6.85
C ALA A 494 -19.46 15.33 -8.29
N SER A 495 -18.24 15.75 -8.61
CA SER A 495 -17.64 15.51 -9.93
C SER A 495 -17.34 14.03 -10.17
N SER A 496 -16.83 13.32 -9.16
CA SER A 496 -16.61 11.88 -9.19
C SER A 496 -17.93 11.12 -9.30
N TRP A 497 -18.97 11.55 -8.60
CA TRP A 497 -20.30 10.96 -8.70
C TRP A 497 -20.88 11.10 -10.11
N ASP A 498 -21.01 12.33 -10.62
CA ASP A 498 -21.61 12.60 -11.93
C ASP A 498 -20.78 12.04 -13.11
N GLY A 499 -19.47 11.98 -12.95
CA GLY A 499 -18.53 11.64 -14.01
C GLY A 499 -18.11 10.18 -14.05
N LEU A 500 -18.02 9.52 -12.90
CA LEU A 500 -17.40 8.21 -12.77
C LEU A 500 -18.34 7.18 -12.14
N ILE A 501 -18.90 7.45 -10.95
CA ILE A 501 -19.66 6.45 -10.18
C ILE A 501 -21.04 6.19 -10.80
N LEU A 502 -21.83 7.24 -11.00
CA LEU A 502 -23.20 7.11 -11.48
C LEU A 502 -23.28 6.49 -12.89
N PRO A 503 -22.44 6.87 -13.88
CA PRO A 503 -22.42 6.19 -15.17
C PRO A 503 -22.13 4.69 -15.07
N GLN A 504 -21.23 4.28 -14.18
CA GLN A 504 -20.90 2.87 -13.97
C GLN A 504 -22.08 2.08 -13.37
N LEU A 505 -22.83 2.69 -12.44
CA LEU A 505 -24.06 2.09 -11.92
C LEU A 505 -25.09 1.88 -13.03
N PHE A 506 -25.32 2.87 -13.89
CA PHE A 506 -26.24 2.73 -15.01
C PHE A 506 -25.80 1.66 -16.01
N GLU A 507 -24.52 1.56 -16.33
CA GLU A 507 -24.00 0.53 -17.24
C GLU A 507 -24.19 -0.88 -16.67
N ARG A 508 -23.88 -1.08 -15.39
CA ARG A 508 -23.99 -2.39 -14.72
C ARG A 508 -25.44 -2.87 -14.61
N PHE A 509 -26.35 -1.94 -14.33
CA PHE A 509 -27.78 -2.18 -14.16
C PHE A 509 -28.62 -1.75 -15.37
N ALA A 510 -28.04 -1.71 -16.58
CA ALA A 510 -28.73 -1.24 -17.79
C ALA A 510 -30.08 -1.95 -18.05
N ASN A 511 -30.20 -3.22 -17.66
CA ASN A 511 -31.42 -4.03 -17.80
C ASN A 511 -32.27 -4.12 -16.52
N ARG A 512 -31.93 -3.35 -15.48
CA ARG A 512 -32.55 -3.34 -14.14
C ARG A 512 -32.65 -1.92 -13.58
N GLN A 513 -33.14 -0.97 -14.39
CA GLN A 513 -33.19 0.45 -14.04
C GLN A 513 -34.04 0.72 -12.79
N GLU A 514 -35.05 -0.09 -12.52
CA GLU A 514 -35.87 -0.05 -11.31
C GLU A 514 -35.04 -0.17 -10.03
N LYS A 515 -33.94 -0.93 -10.06
CA LYS A 515 -33.05 -1.10 -8.89
C LYS A 515 -32.23 0.15 -8.62
N ILE A 516 -31.85 0.87 -9.67
CA ILE A 516 -31.17 2.16 -9.53
C ILE A 516 -32.13 3.20 -8.96
N ILE A 517 -33.39 3.21 -9.41
CA ILE A 517 -34.44 4.10 -8.89
C ILE A 517 -34.64 3.87 -7.39
N ASP A 518 -34.74 2.61 -6.97
CA ASP A 518 -34.84 2.23 -5.56
C ASP A 518 -33.61 2.69 -4.75
N PHE A 519 -32.40 2.45 -5.27
CA PHE A 519 -31.14 2.86 -4.63
C PHE A 519 -31.04 4.38 -4.46
N LEU A 520 -31.38 5.14 -5.51
CA LEU A 520 -31.37 6.60 -5.49
C LEU A 520 -32.58 7.19 -4.74
N LYS A 521 -33.52 6.35 -4.30
CA LYS A 521 -34.75 6.73 -3.59
C LYS A 521 -35.60 7.73 -4.39
N ILE A 522 -35.74 7.53 -5.71
CA ILE A 522 -36.48 8.42 -6.63
C ILE A 522 -37.96 7.98 -6.73
N GLU A 523 -38.90 8.93 -6.73
CA GLU A 523 -40.35 8.65 -6.77
C GLU A 523 -40.96 8.45 -8.17
N GLU A 524 -40.37 9.00 -9.24
CA GLU A 524 -40.90 8.92 -10.61
C GLU A 524 -40.01 8.03 -11.50
N ALA A 525 -40.64 7.18 -12.31
CA ALA A 525 -39.95 6.36 -13.30
C ALA A 525 -39.23 7.24 -14.33
N MET A 526 -38.02 6.85 -14.73
CA MET A 526 -37.23 7.59 -15.74
C MET A 526 -37.95 7.53 -17.09
N SER A 527 -38.68 8.59 -17.45
CA SER A 527 -39.26 8.73 -18.79
C SER A 527 -38.23 9.38 -19.71
N ASP A 528 -37.73 8.60 -20.68
CA ASP A 528 -36.99 8.99 -21.89
C ASP A 528 -35.45 8.81 -21.92
N THR A 529 -34.97 8.37 -23.09
CA THR A 529 -33.64 7.76 -23.39
C THR A 529 -32.41 8.68 -23.30
N SER A 530 -32.50 9.86 -22.68
CA SER A 530 -31.34 10.77 -22.55
C SER A 530 -30.73 10.73 -21.15
N PHE A 531 -29.68 9.90 -21.01
CA PHE A 531 -28.91 9.59 -19.79
C PHE A 531 -28.49 10.78 -18.90
N TYR A 532 -28.42 12.01 -19.45
CA TYR A 532 -27.88 13.18 -18.76
C TYR A 532 -28.92 14.23 -18.35
N ASN A 533 -30.19 14.08 -18.74
CA ASN A 533 -31.22 15.12 -18.53
C ASN A 533 -32.19 14.81 -17.38
N PHE A 534 -32.17 13.58 -16.86
CA PHE A 534 -33.10 13.14 -15.82
C PHE A 534 -32.37 12.99 -14.48
N TYR A 535 -32.32 14.09 -13.72
CA TYR A 535 -31.88 14.05 -12.33
C TYR A 535 -32.89 14.75 -11.41
N PRO A 536 -34.09 14.18 -11.17
CA PRO A 536 -34.98 14.66 -10.13
C PRO A 536 -34.77 13.88 -8.83
N TYR A 537 -34.12 14.48 -7.84
CA TYR A 537 -34.27 14.01 -6.46
C TYR A 537 -35.61 14.49 -5.92
N LYS A 538 -36.54 13.56 -5.66
CA LYS A 538 -37.56 13.74 -4.62
C LYS A 538 -37.09 12.94 -3.41
N PHE A 539 -36.79 13.62 -2.31
CA PHE A 539 -36.48 12.95 -1.04
C PHE A 539 -37.65 12.06 -0.64
N ARG A 540 -37.41 10.78 -0.38
CA ARG A 540 -38.42 9.94 0.27
C ARG A 540 -38.55 10.36 1.74
N GLU A 541 -39.78 10.63 2.19
CA GLU A 541 -40.09 11.02 3.56
C GLU A 541 -39.71 9.93 4.57
N LYS A 542 -39.08 10.33 5.69
CA LYS A 542 -39.18 9.61 6.95
C LYS A 542 -39.68 10.62 7.99
N ASN A 543 -40.89 10.42 8.50
CA ASN A 543 -41.58 11.25 9.51
C ASN A 543 -42.14 12.62 9.05
N GLY A 544 -42.74 12.71 7.85
CA GLY A 544 -43.76 13.73 7.55
C GLY A 544 -43.31 15.20 7.48
N SER A 545 -42.06 15.48 7.13
CA SER A 545 -41.62 16.82 6.73
C SER A 545 -40.84 16.75 5.42
N PRO A 546 -41.36 17.30 4.30
CA PRO A 546 -40.72 17.17 3.00
C PRO A 546 -39.91 18.42 2.58
N ILE A 547 -39.06 18.21 1.56
CA ILE A 547 -38.66 19.12 0.46
C ILE A 547 -37.23 19.71 0.48
N SER A 548 -36.46 19.39 -0.56
CA SER A 548 -35.76 20.36 -1.42
C SER A 548 -35.48 19.76 -2.79
N VAL A 549 -36.26 20.16 -3.79
CA VAL A 549 -36.07 19.77 -5.19
C VAL A 549 -34.75 20.37 -5.69
N ILE A 550 -33.85 19.53 -6.15
CA ILE A 550 -32.71 19.98 -6.96
C ILE A 550 -33.18 19.98 -8.40
N GLU A 551 -33.01 21.13 -9.05
CA GLU A 551 -33.36 21.31 -10.46
C GLU A 551 -32.64 20.27 -11.33
N LYS A 552 -33.30 19.87 -12.42
CA LYS A 552 -32.77 18.93 -13.42
C LYS A 552 -31.35 19.33 -13.83
N GLY A 553 -30.35 18.54 -13.45
CA GLY A 553 -28.96 18.84 -13.82
C GLY A 553 -27.91 18.03 -13.06
N LYS A 554 -26.66 18.14 -13.52
CA LYS A 554 -25.48 17.54 -12.87
C LYS A 554 -25.23 18.21 -11.52
N ILE A 555 -24.97 17.44 -10.45
CA ILE A 555 -24.70 17.96 -9.10
C ILE A 555 -23.56 18.97 -9.14
N LYS A 556 -22.49 18.68 -9.91
CA LYS A 556 -21.34 19.57 -10.04
C LYS A 556 -21.63 20.94 -10.68
N LYS A 557 -22.82 21.15 -11.25
CA LYS A 557 -23.25 22.43 -11.83
C LYS A 557 -24.03 23.30 -10.85
N ILE A 558 -24.37 22.77 -9.67
CA ILE A 558 -25.07 23.52 -8.64
C ILE A 558 -24.13 24.60 -8.10
N LYS A 559 -24.59 25.86 -8.09
CA LYS A 559 -23.79 26.99 -7.58
C LYS A 559 -23.81 27.08 -6.05
N ASP A 560 -24.85 26.55 -5.44
CA ASP A 560 -25.04 26.50 -3.99
C ASP A 560 -24.27 25.30 -3.39
N LYS A 561 -23.23 25.63 -2.62
CA LYS A 561 -22.27 24.66 -2.07
C LYS A 561 -22.85 23.85 -0.92
N ASP A 562 -23.65 24.49 -0.06
CA ASP A 562 -24.35 23.81 1.03
C ASP A 562 -25.37 22.81 0.48
N LYS A 563 -25.95 23.13 -0.68
CA LYS A 563 -26.83 22.22 -1.41
C LYS A 563 -26.06 20.99 -1.94
N ILE A 564 -24.83 21.14 -2.45
CA ILE A 564 -24.01 20.00 -2.88
C ILE A 564 -23.70 19.08 -1.69
N ALA A 565 -23.24 19.63 -0.56
CA ALA A 565 -22.92 18.84 0.63
C ALA A 565 -24.13 18.04 1.13
N LYS A 566 -25.30 18.66 1.22
CA LYS A 566 -26.56 17.98 1.60
C LYS A 566 -26.91 16.83 0.66
N ILE A 567 -26.74 17.01 -0.64
CA ILE A 567 -27.01 15.95 -1.64
C ILE A 567 -26.06 14.77 -1.46
N MET A 568 -24.75 15.04 -1.38
CA MET A 568 -23.76 13.98 -1.28
C MET A 568 -23.94 13.20 0.03
N ARG A 569 -24.23 13.87 1.14
CA ARG A 569 -24.56 13.23 2.41
C ARG A 569 -25.80 12.36 2.30
N PHE A 570 -26.86 12.84 1.66
CA PHE A 570 -28.05 12.03 1.42
C PHE A 570 -27.78 10.79 0.54
N LEU A 571 -26.96 10.93 -0.49
CA LEU A 571 -26.53 9.80 -1.32
C LEU A 571 -25.68 8.78 -0.53
N ALA A 572 -24.98 9.21 0.51
CA ALA A 572 -24.21 8.31 1.37
C ALA A 572 -25.09 7.60 2.44
N THR A 573 -26.32 8.08 2.70
CA THR A 573 -27.32 7.47 3.63
C THR A 573 -28.28 6.50 2.95
#